data_AF-A0A2V9RTI6-F1
#
_entry.id   AF-A0A2V9RTI6-F1
#
_cell.length_a   1.000
_cell.length_b   1.000
_cell.length_c   1.000
_cell.angle_alpha   90.00
_cell.angle_beta   90.00
_cell.angle_gamma   90.00
#
_symmetry.space_group_name_H-M   'P 1'
#
loop_
_entity.id
_entity.type
_entity.pdbx_description
1 polymer ?
#
loop_
_entity_poly.entity_id
_entity_poly.type
_entity_poly.pdbx_seq_one_letter_code
_entity_poly.pdbx_strand_id
1 'polypeptide(L)'
;YCNLYTFIPWIEQEVNSTLLDLYGFELARDTRSTWRIGDGTAAFYNYIYYNVAGFTENETFRSNQIREGLLTREKALELVRTENQPRFESIKWYCDTIGISFEDTIERMRSIPHLRPAKPECSHQKRADHTISSLI
;
A
#
# COMPACT_ATOMS: atom_id res chain seq x y z
N TYR A 1 32.48 -9.13 1.62
CA TYR A 1 31.20 -9.75 2.01
C TYR A 1 30.50 -10.20 0.73
N CYS A 2 30.08 -11.47 0.65
CA CYS A 2 29.34 -12.00 -0.50
C CYS A 2 27.87 -12.11 -0.10
N ASN A 3 26.99 -11.33 -0.75
CA ASN A 3 25.55 -11.41 -0.52
C ASN A 3 24.92 -12.23 -1.66
N LEU A 4 24.22 -13.31 -1.32
CA LEU A 4 23.55 -14.18 -2.29
C LEU A 4 22.59 -13.39 -3.19
N TYR A 5 21.89 -12.40 -2.62
CA TYR A 5 20.92 -11.57 -3.33
C TYR A 5 21.54 -10.54 -4.28
N THR A 6 22.87 -10.47 -4.34
CA THR A 6 23.57 -9.74 -5.41
C THR A 6 23.56 -10.52 -6.72
N PHE A 7 23.45 -11.84 -6.67
CA PHE A 7 23.53 -12.71 -7.85
C PHE A 7 22.18 -13.29 -8.27
N ILE A 8 21.20 -13.30 -7.36
CA ILE A 8 19.86 -13.81 -7.63
C ILE A 8 18.92 -12.61 -7.76
N PRO A 9 18.38 -12.34 -8.96
CA PRO A 9 17.41 -11.26 -9.14
C PRO A 9 16.12 -11.60 -8.40
N TRP A 10 15.46 -10.58 -7.85
CA TRP A 10 14.14 -10.73 -7.28
C TRP A 10 13.08 -10.50 -8.37
N ILE A 11 12.49 -11.58 -8.90
CA ILE A 11 11.48 -11.52 -9.97
C ILE A 11 10.09 -11.74 -9.36
N GLU A 12 9.28 -10.68 -9.30
CA GLU A 12 7.96 -10.68 -8.64
C GLU A 12 7.04 -11.79 -9.12
N GLN A 13 7.00 -12.02 -10.44
CA GLN A 13 6.12 -13.02 -11.02
C GLN A 13 6.49 -14.43 -10.56
N GLU A 14 7.79 -14.77 -10.54
CA GLU A 14 8.26 -16.09 -10.09
C GLU A 14 7.98 -16.32 -8.62
N VAL A 15 8.18 -15.28 -7.79
CA VAL A 15 7.87 -15.34 -6.36
C VAL A 15 6.37 -15.53 -6.15
N ASN A 16 5.54 -14.75 -6.83
CA ASN A 16 4.08 -14.84 -6.69
C ASN A 16 3.55 -16.20 -7.17
N SER A 17 3.95 -16.69 -8.34
CA SER A 17 3.52 -18.01 -8.84
C SER A 17 4.00 -19.14 -7.91
N THR A 18 5.22 -19.05 -7.40
CA THR A 18 5.74 -20.04 -6.43
C THR A 18 4.86 -20.08 -5.18
N LEU A 19 4.58 -18.93 -4.57
CA LEU A 19 3.80 -18.86 -3.32
C LEU A 19 2.34 -19.29 -3.54
N LEU A 20 1.72 -18.88 -4.64
CA LEU A 20 0.32 -19.18 -4.93
C LEU A 20 0.12 -20.61 -5.42
N ASP A 21 0.90 -21.06 -6.41
CA ASP A 21 0.66 -22.32 -7.11
C ASP A 21 1.26 -23.52 -6.37
N LEU A 22 2.43 -23.36 -5.74
CA LEU A 22 3.12 -24.47 -5.06
C LEU A 22 2.78 -24.54 -3.57
N TYR A 23 2.66 -23.39 -2.91
CA TYR A 23 2.43 -23.34 -1.47
C TYR A 23 0.99 -22.97 -1.07
N GLY A 24 0.13 -22.61 -2.03
CA GLY A 24 -1.28 -22.33 -1.77
C GLY A 24 -1.49 -21.12 -0.86
N PHE A 25 -0.61 -20.12 -0.91
CA PHE A 25 -0.75 -18.92 -0.09
C PHE A 25 -2.03 -18.15 -0.43
N GLU A 26 -2.63 -17.54 0.59
CA GLU A 26 -3.82 -16.72 0.43
C GLU A 26 -3.46 -15.28 0.06
N LEU A 27 -4.36 -14.63 -0.68
CA LEU A 27 -4.27 -13.21 -1.01
C LEU A 27 -5.24 -12.42 -0.14
N ALA A 28 -4.81 -11.20 0.24
CA ALA A 28 -5.74 -10.26 0.85
C ALA A 28 -6.78 -9.79 -0.16
N ARG A 29 -8.01 -9.58 0.32
CA ARG A 29 -9.15 -9.17 -0.52
C ARG A 29 -9.16 -7.68 -0.85
N ASP A 30 -8.43 -6.89 -0.07
CA ASP A 30 -8.42 -5.43 -0.11
C ASP A 30 -7.28 -4.85 -0.98
N THR A 31 -6.44 -5.70 -1.58
CA THR A 31 -5.37 -5.28 -2.49
C THR A 31 -5.05 -6.33 -3.53
N ARG A 32 -4.45 -5.88 -4.65
CA ARG A 32 -3.92 -6.76 -5.70
C ARG A 32 -2.46 -7.13 -5.49
N SER A 33 -1.77 -6.43 -4.59
CA SER A 33 -0.38 -6.73 -4.27
C SER A 33 -0.30 -7.91 -3.31
N THR A 34 0.73 -8.76 -3.49
CA THR A 34 1.09 -9.82 -2.54
C THR A 34 2.01 -9.30 -1.43
N TRP A 35 2.45 -8.05 -1.53
CA TRP A 35 3.35 -7.42 -0.58
C TRP A 35 2.57 -6.72 0.53
N ARG A 36 3.06 -6.87 1.76
CA ARG A 36 2.56 -6.12 2.93
C ARG A 36 1.05 -6.30 3.15
N ILE A 37 0.61 -7.55 3.02
CA ILE A 37 -0.79 -8.00 3.17
C ILE A 37 -1.08 -8.71 4.50
N GLY A 38 -0.26 -8.45 5.53
CA GLY A 38 -0.39 -9.08 6.84
C GLY A 38 -1.30 -8.33 7.80
N ASP A 39 -0.73 -7.85 8.89
CA ASP A 39 -1.38 -7.30 10.08
C ASP A 39 -2.01 -5.89 9.94
N GLY A 40 -2.27 -5.41 8.72
CA GLY A 40 -2.85 -4.07 8.51
C GLY A 40 -1.93 -2.88 8.84
N THR A 41 -0.78 -3.07 9.50
CA THR A 41 0.17 -1.99 9.84
C THR A 41 0.61 -1.23 8.59
N ALA A 42 0.81 -1.96 7.49
CA ALA A 42 1.17 -1.36 6.22
C ALA A 42 0.06 -0.52 5.58
N ALA A 43 -1.20 -0.89 5.78
CA ALA A 43 -2.31 -0.04 5.36
C ALA A 43 -2.30 1.28 6.15
N PHE A 44 -2.03 1.20 7.45
CA PHE A 44 -2.00 2.32 8.38
C PHE A 44 -0.92 3.36 8.03
N TYR A 45 0.36 2.99 7.99
CA TYR A 45 1.42 3.99 7.73
C TYR A 45 1.40 4.49 6.29
N ASN A 46 1.00 3.67 5.31
CA ASN A 46 0.92 4.12 3.93
C ASN A 46 -0.20 5.13 3.73
N TYR A 47 -1.31 5.04 4.48
CA TYR A 47 -2.33 6.08 4.47
C TYR A 47 -1.76 7.41 4.99
N ILE A 48 -0.97 7.39 6.06
CA ILE A 48 -0.27 8.58 6.57
C ILE A 48 0.68 9.15 5.51
N TYR A 49 1.56 8.32 4.95
CA TYR A 49 2.54 8.76 3.95
C TYR A 49 1.86 9.34 2.72
N TYR A 50 0.79 8.69 2.25
CA TYR A 50 0.04 9.16 1.10
C TYR A 50 -0.65 10.49 1.40
N ASN A 51 -1.32 10.62 2.55
CA ASN A 51 -2.00 11.84 2.94
C ASN A 51 -1.02 13.02 3.11
N VAL A 52 0.11 12.80 3.78
CA VAL A 52 1.06 13.85 4.12
C VAL A 52 1.98 14.23 2.97
N ALA A 53 2.50 13.24 2.24
CA ALA A 53 3.58 13.41 1.27
C ALA A 53 3.20 13.03 -0.17
N GLY A 54 2.09 12.33 -0.38
CA GLY A 54 1.59 11.96 -1.70
C GLY A 54 2.30 10.77 -2.35
N PHE A 55 2.97 9.93 -1.55
CA PHE A 55 3.57 8.65 -1.95
C PHE A 55 3.60 7.69 -0.76
N THR A 56 3.91 6.42 -1.00
CA THR A 56 3.95 5.34 -0.01
C THR A 56 5.22 4.50 -0.17
N GLU A 57 5.32 3.40 0.58
CA GLU A 57 6.36 2.39 0.34
C GLU A 57 6.26 1.74 -1.05
N ASN A 58 5.07 1.70 -1.67
CA ASN A 58 4.88 1.11 -2.99
C ASN A 58 5.68 1.88 -4.05
N GLU A 59 5.74 3.22 -3.97
CA GLU A 59 6.60 4.01 -4.86
C GLU A 59 8.08 3.66 -4.71
N THR A 60 8.56 3.45 -3.48
CA THR A 60 9.93 3.01 -3.23
C THR A 60 10.18 1.63 -3.85
N PHE A 61 9.25 0.71 -3.65
CA PHE A 61 9.33 -0.65 -4.15
C PHE A 61 9.34 -0.71 -5.68
N ARG A 62 8.37 -0.05 -6.34
CA ARG A 62 8.33 0.02 -7.81
C ARG A 62 9.53 0.79 -8.36
N SER A 63 10.04 1.79 -7.65
CA SER A 63 11.25 2.52 -8.03
C SER A 63 12.50 1.64 -8.01
N ASN A 64 12.61 0.69 -7.08
CA ASN A 64 13.69 -0.32 -7.09
C ASN A 64 13.59 -1.20 -8.34
N GLN A 65 12.40 -1.73 -8.66
CA GLN A 65 12.22 -2.61 -9.83
C GLN A 65 12.58 -1.90 -11.15
N ILE A 66 12.30 -0.60 -11.28
CA ILE A 66 12.73 0.19 -12.44
C ILE A 66 14.26 0.27 -12.52
N ARG A 67 14.95 0.53 -11.40
CA ARG A 67 16.42 0.61 -11.38
C ARG A 67 17.10 -0.70 -11.73
N GLU A 68 16.50 -1.82 -11.33
CA GLU A 68 16.96 -3.17 -11.68
C GLU A 68 16.55 -3.61 -13.10
N GLY A 69 15.85 -2.75 -13.87
CA GLY A 69 15.42 -3.08 -15.23
C GLY A 69 14.29 -4.12 -15.32
N LEU A 70 13.65 -4.44 -14.18
CA LEU A 70 12.60 -5.46 -14.09
C LEU A 70 11.21 -4.94 -14.46
N LEU A 71 11.01 -3.62 -14.42
CA LEU A 71 9.71 -2.99 -14.62
C LEU A 71 9.85 -1.65 -15.35
N THR A 72 8.95 -1.38 -16.31
CA THR A 72 8.91 -0.06 -16.96
C THR A 72 8.31 0.99 -16.04
N ARG A 73 8.68 2.26 -16.26
CA ARG A 73 8.13 3.38 -15.49
C ARG A 73 6.62 3.50 -15.63
N GLU A 74 6.11 3.28 -16.84
CA GLU A 74 4.69 3.38 -17.17
C GLU A 74 3.89 2.32 -16.40
N LYS A 75 4.39 1.08 -16.37
CA LYS A 75 3.74 0.00 -15.63
C LYS A 75 3.83 0.20 -14.12
N ALA A 76 4.98 0.67 -13.62
CA ALA A 76 5.13 1.03 -12.22
C ALA A 76 4.11 2.09 -11.78
N LEU A 77 3.88 3.13 -12.60
CA LEU A 77 2.89 4.18 -12.32
C LEU A 77 1.45 3.65 -12.32
N GLU A 78 1.13 2.68 -13.18
CA GLU A 78 -0.17 2.00 -13.18
C GLU A 78 -0.39 1.19 -11.88
N LEU A 79 0.63 0.44 -11.46
CA LEU A 79 0.58 -0.39 -10.26
C LEU A 79 0.41 0.45 -8.99
N VAL A 80 1.25 1.46 -8.77
CA VAL A 80 1.15 2.30 -7.56
C VAL A 80 -0.18 3.04 -7.44
N ARG A 81 -0.84 3.39 -8.55
CA ARG A 81 -2.18 4.00 -8.50
C ARG A 81 -3.23 3.06 -7.92
N THR A 82 -3.08 1.76 -8.19
CA THR A 82 -3.99 0.73 -7.68
C THR A 82 -3.61 0.30 -6.27
N GLU A 83 -2.31 0.17 -6.00
CA GLU A 83 -1.77 -0.32 -4.72
C GLU A 83 -1.86 0.73 -3.60
N ASN A 84 -1.94 2.01 -3.95
CA ASN A 84 -2.10 3.11 -2.99
C ASN A 84 -3.55 3.45 -2.68
N GLN A 85 -4.52 2.64 -3.15
CA GLN A 85 -5.90 2.84 -2.72
C GLN A 85 -5.97 2.60 -1.19
N PRO A 86 -6.64 3.50 -0.43
CA PRO A 86 -6.78 3.35 1.01
C PRO A 86 -7.46 2.02 1.36
N ARG A 87 -6.82 1.24 2.25
CA ARG A 87 -7.32 -0.05 2.72
C ARG A 87 -7.98 0.10 4.09
N PHE A 88 -9.13 0.77 4.13
CA PHE A 88 -9.78 1.14 5.41
C PHE A 88 -10.14 -0.05 6.29
N GLU A 89 -10.53 -1.19 5.70
CA GLU A 89 -10.81 -2.42 6.46
C GLU A 89 -9.56 -2.89 7.23
N SER A 90 -8.41 -2.93 6.55
CA SER A 90 -7.12 -3.27 7.19
C SER A 90 -6.69 -2.24 8.24
N ILE A 91 -6.93 -0.95 8.00
CA ILE A 91 -6.63 0.11 8.98
C ILE A 91 -7.52 -0.06 10.21
N LYS A 92 -8.82 -0.30 10.02
CA LYS A 92 -9.77 -0.53 11.10
C LYS A 92 -9.39 -1.76 11.91
N TRP A 93 -9.09 -2.88 11.26
CA TRP A 93 -8.63 -4.10 11.92
C TRP A 93 -7.38 -3.86 12.76
N TYR A 94 -6.43 -3.10 12.24
CA TYR A 94 -5.22 -2.74 12.98
C TYR A 94 -5.54 -1.88 14.20
N CYS A 95 -6.39 -0.86 14.06
CA CYS A 95 -6.85 -0.02 15.18
C CYS A 95 -7.55 -0.86 16.27
N ASP A 96 -8.45 -1.78 15.87
CA ASP A 96 -9.15 -2.69 16.77
C ASP A 96 -8.14 -3.59 17.53
N THR A 97 -7.11 -4.08 16.83
CA THR A 97 -6.08 -4.96 17.40
C THR A 97 -5.23 -4.27 18.48
N ILE A 98 -4.95 -2.97 18.31
CA ILE A 98 -4.15 -2.19 19.26
C ILE A 98 -5.00 -1.36 20.25
N GLY A 99 -6.33 -1.44 20.17
CA GLY A 99 -7.26 -0.82 21.10
C GLY A 99 -7.40 0.70 20.96
N ILE A 100 -7.37 1.24 19.73
CA ILE A 100 -7.61 2.67 19.46
C ILE A 100 -8.83 2.89 18.56
N SER A 101 -9.46 4.07 18.69
CA SER A 101 -10.61 4.47 17.85
C SER A 101 -10.17 4.65 16.39
N PHE A 102 -10.87 3.97 15.46
CA PHE A 102 -10.60 4.10 14.03
C PHE A 102 -10.94 5.51 13.53
N GLU A 103 -12.08 6.05 13.95
CA GLU A 103 -12.59 7.35 13.54
C GLU A 103 -11.65 8.48 13.98
N ASP A 104 -11.29 8.51 15.27
CA ASP A 104 -10.38 9.52 15.83
C ASP A 104 -9.01 9.44 15.16
N THR A 105 -8.56 8.23 14.83
CA THR A 105 -7.27 7.99 14.17
C THR A 105 -7.28 8.56 12.75
N ILE A 106 -8.30 8.25 11.96
CA ILE A 106 -8.41 8.76 10.59
C ILE A 106 -8.55 10.29 10.58
N GLU A 107 -9.33 10.86 11.50
CA GLU A 107 -9.45 12.31 11.65
C GLU A 107 -8.10 12.96 11.97
N ARG A 108 -7.37 12.41 12.95
CA ARG A 108 -6.02 12.87 13.28
C ARG A 108 -5.06 12.78 12.10
N MET A 109 -5.05 11.67 11.37
CA MET A 109 -4.20 11.51 10.18
C MET A 109 -4.51 12.54 9.10
N ARG A 110 -5.80 12.81 8.84
CA ARG A 110 -6.25 13.81 7.86
C ARG A 110 -5.89 15.24 8.27
N SER A 111 -5.85 15.52 9.56
CA SER A 111 -5.48 16.83 10.10
C SER A 111 -3.99 17.18 9.97
N ILE A 112 -3.13 16.19 9.65
CA ILE A 112 -1.69 16.42 9.51
C ILE A 112 -1.44 17.38 8.33
N PRO A 113 -0.67 18.47 8.52
CA PRO A 113 -0.32 19.37 7.43
C PRO A 113 0.42 18.64 6.31
N HIS A 114 0.04 18.93 5.06
CA HIS A 114 0.66 18.34 3.89
C HIS A 114 2.05 18.94 3.67
N LEU A 115 3.04 18.11 3.35
CA LEU A 115 4.42 18.56 3.04
C LEU A 115 4.55 19.17 1.64
N ARG A 116 3.58 18.91 0.77
CA ARG A 116 3.49 19.45 -0.59
C ARG A 116 2.10 20.04 -0.79
N PRO A 117 1.93 21.03 -1.70
CA PRO A 117 0.60 21.51 -2.04
C PRO A 117 -0.28 20.31 -2.42
N ALA A 118 -1.46 20.24 -1.80
CA ALA A 118 -2.40 19.16 -2.03
C ALA A 118 -2.61 19.01 -3.54
N LYS A 119 -2.49 17.77 -4.06
CA LYS A 119 -2.92 17.52 -5.43
C LYS A 119 -4.41 17.90 -5.51
N PRO A 120 -4.86 18.56 -6.59
CA PRO A 120 -6.29 18.81 -6.78
C PRO A 120 -7.03 17.48 -6.60
N GLU A 121 -8.13 17.52 -5.84
CA GLU A 121 -8.86 16.34 -5.37
C GLU A 121 -8.92 15.25 -6.45
N CYS A 122 -8.22 14.14 -6.21
CA CYS A 122 -8.36 12.97 -7.04
C CYS A 122 -9.70 12.32 -6.71
N SER A 123 -10.49 11.95 -7.73
CA SER A 123 -11.85 11.38 -7.59
C SER A 123 -11.97 10.19 -6.63
N HIS A 124 -10.85 9.57 -6.25
CA HIS A 124 -10.74 8.52 -5.23
C HIS A 124 -11.07 9.00 -3.80
N GLN A 125 -10.78 10.26 -3.46
CA GLN A 125 -11.06 10.81 -2.12
C GLN A 125 -12.57 10.88 -1.83
N LYS A 126 -13.38 11.24 -2.84
CA LYS A 126 -14.85 11.29 -2.72
C LYS A 126 -15.48 9.90 -2.55
N ARG A 127 -14.84 8.84 -3.08
CA ARG A 127 -15.28 7.46 -2.84
C ARG A 127 -14.97 7.01 -1.42
N ALA A 128 -13.81 7.38 -0.89
CA ALA A 128 -13.39 7.03 0.46
C ALA A 128 -14.37 7.52 1.54
N ASP A 129 -14.91 8.74 1.39
CA ASP A 129 -15.88 9.27 2.35
C ASP A 129 -17.24 8.53 2.29
N HIS A 130 -17.63 8.03 1.12
CA HIS A 130 -18.78 7.12 1.00
C HIS A 130 -18.51 5.73 1.58
N THR A 131 -17.29 5.20 1.43
CA THR A 131 -16.92 3.87 1.97
C THR A 131 -16.81 3.88 3.50
N ILE A 132 -16.32 4.97 4.10
CA ILE A 132 -16.29 5.14 5.56
C ILE A 132 -17.72 5.16 6.12
N SER A 133 -18.65 5.86 5.45
CA SER A 133 -20.07 5.85 5.85
C SER A 133 -20.74 4.47 5.78
N SER A 134 -20.13 3.48 5.09
CA SER A 134 -20.61 2.09 5.05
C SER A 134 -19.86 1.15 6.00
N LEU A 135 -18.78 1.63 6.64
CA LEU A 135 -17.98 0.90 7.63
C LEU A 135 -18.31 1.34 9.07
N ILE A 136 -19.08 2.42 9.22
CA ILE A 136 -19.77 2.88 10.44
C ILE A 136 -21.15 2.21 10.49
#